data_AF-A0AB74F4B0-F1
#
_entry.id   AF-A0AB74F4B0-F1
#
_cell.length_a   1.000
_cell.length_b   1.000
_cell.length_c   1.000
_cell.angle_alpha   90.00
_cell.angle_beta   90.00
_cell.angle_gamma   90.00
#
_symmetry.space_group_name_H-M   'P 1'
#
loop_
_entity.id
_entity.type
_entity.pdbx_description
1 polymer ?
#
loop_
_entity_poly.entity_id
_entity_poly.type
_entity_poly.pdbx_seq_one_letter_code
_entity_poly.pdbx_strand_id
1 'polypeptide(L)'
;MKKTKIICKILKNSFLILFLICTLFYTFFMKLNPTDAPKFFGYKPYVILTNSMVPTLPVGSLVIDHAIDEDDPIPENTPITFKAELQGQQVFVTHYFRYIDTSDGYVRYMTQGEGYQEGQYDEFEIHREDIVGTYAFHIPYLGRVAMFLQSPAALTMFLLWGFILMMEHMVKKWLSYKYPEDEEDLMKPKQRVKAKNVKPPKGRYLRGETPRHRPPSAPPLKRPSMDEIKG
;
A
#
# COMPACT_ATOMS: atom_id res chain seq x y z
N MET A 1 -16.39 6.82 23.96
CA MET A 1 -14.93 6.71 23.73
C MET A 1 -14.42 5.27 23.59
N LYS A 2 -14.78 4.31 24.47
CA LYS A 2 -14.32 2.90 24.35
C LYS A 2 -14.77 2.19 23.07
N LYS A 3 -16.04 2.34 22.65
CA LYS A 3 -16.57 1.74 21.41
C LYS A 3 -15.81 2.22 20.16
N THR A 4 -15.49 3.51 20.08
CA THR A 4 -14.73 4.10 18.97
C THR A 4 -13.32 3.51 18.83
N LYS A 5 -12.63 3.27 19.96
CA LYS A 5 -11.28 2.65 19.97
C LYS A 5 -11.31 1.20 19.48
N ILE A 6 -12.35 0.43 19.83
CA ILE A 6 -12.52 -0.96 19.40
C ILE A 6 -12.80 -1.03 17.89
N ILE A 7 -13.68 -0.16 17.38
CA ILE A 7 -13.99 -0.09 15.94
C ILE A 7 -12.74 0.26 15.13
N CYS A 8 -11.95 1.26 15.54
CA CYS A 8 -10.71 1.60 14.85
C CYS A 8 -9.67 0.46 14.86
N LYS A 9 -9.62 -0.35 15.93
CA LYS A 9 -8.74 -1.52 16.03
C LYS A 9 -9.14 -2.63 15.05
N ILE A 10 -10.44 -2.91 14.96
CA ILE A 10 -10.98 -3.90 14.02
C ILE A 10 -10.77 -3.43 12.58
N LEU A 11 -11.02 -2.15 12.30
CA LEU A 11 -10.83 -1.56 10.97
C LEU A 11 -9.35 -1.63 10.52
N LYS A 12 -8.40 -1.28 11.40
CA LYS A 12 -6.96 -1.39 11.11
C LYS A 12 -6.52 -2.83 10.85
N ASN A 13 -6.96 -3.78 11.68
CA ASN A 13 -6.60 -5.19 11.49
C ASN A 13 -7.23 -5.77 10.20
N SER A 14 -8.48 -5.40 9.89
CA SER A 14 -9.15 -5.80 8.65
C SER A 14 -8.40 -5.27 7.42
N PHE A 15 -7.98 -4.00 7.45
CA PHE A 15 -7.18 -3.42 6.38
C PHE A 15 -5.83 -4.13 6.19
N LEU A 16 -5.15 -4.50 7.29
CA LEU A 16 -3.87 -5.20 7.23
C LEU A 16 -4.01 -6.63 6.66
N ILE A 17 -5.06 -7.35 7.07
CA ILE A 17 -5.37 -8.68 6.54
C ILE A 17 -5.73 -8.59 5.05
N LEU A 18 -6.55 -7.62 4.66
CA LEU A 18 -6.92 -7.39 3.26
C LEU A 18 -5.68 -7.07 2.41
N PHE A 19 -4.80 -6.19 2.89
CA PHE A 19 -3.54 -5.85 2.21
C PHE A 19 -2.67 -7.08 1.96
N LEU A 20 -2.57 -7.97 2.96
CA LEU A 20 -1.78 -9.21 2.89
C LEU A 20 -2.39 -10.24 1.92
N ILE A 21 -3.72 -10.36 1.92
CA ILE A 21 -4.45 -11.18 0.94
C ILE A 21 -4.25 -10.63 -0.47
N CYS A 22 -4.36 -9.32 -0.67
CA CYS A 22 -4.17 -8.69 -1.98
C CYS A 22 -2.75 -8.88 -2.52
N THR A 23 -1.72 -8.78 -1.67
CA THR A 23 -0.32 -9.02 -2.11
C THR A 23 -0.07 -10.49 -2.46
N LEU A 24 -0.59 -11.43 -1.66
CA LEU A 24 -0.53 -12.86 -1.98
C LEU A 24 -1.29 -13.19 -3.27
N PHE A 25 -2.50 -12.65 -3.43
CA PHE A 25 -3.29 -12.83 -4.64
C PHE A 25 -2.58 -12.25 -5.88
N TYR A 26 -2.01 -11.04 -5.78
CA TYR A 26 -1.24 -10.42 -6.85
C TYR A 26 -0.05 -11.28 -7.29
N THR A 27 0.77 -11.74 -6.34
CA THR A 27 1.93 -12.61 -6.64
C THR A 27 1.53 -13.97 -7.20
N PHE A 28 0.40 -14.52 -6.76
CA PHE A 28 -0.17 -15.75 -7.30
C PHE A 28 -0.65 -15.55 -8.75
N PHE A 29 -1.38 -14.46 -9.01
CA PHE A 29 -1.93 -14.14 -10.33
C PHE A 29 -0.84 -13.83 -11.36
N MET A 30 0.21 -13.10 -10.96
CA MET A 30 1.38 -12.82 -11.81
C MET A 30 2.17 -14.09 -12.18
N LYS A 31 2.22 -15.09 -11.28
CA LYS A 31 2.88 -16.38 -11.59
C LYS A 31 2.08 -17.27 -12.52
N LEU A 32 0.76 -17.13 -12.56
CA LEU A 32 -0.10 -17.96 -13.42
C LEU A 32 -0.14 -17.48 -14.87
N ASN A 33 0.11 -16.20 -15.14
CA ASN A 33 0.07 -15.63 -16.50
C ASN A 33 1.36 -14.83 -16.78
N PRO A 34 2.50 -15.50 -17.03
CA PRO A 34 3.79 -14.83 -17.22
C PRO A 34 3.93 -14.09 -18.56
N THR A 35 3.11 -14.43 -19.57
CA THR A 35 3.38 -14.06 -20.97
C THR A 35 2.34 -13.15 -21.61
N ASP A 36 1.14 -13.02 -21.04
CA ASP A 36 0.10 -12.17 -21.60
C ASP A 36 -0.39 -11.15 -20.57
N ALA A 37 -0.51 -9.90 -20.99
CA ALA A 37 -1.18 -8.88 -20.20
C ALA A 37 -2.58 -9.40 -19.79
N PRO A 38 -2.98 -9.29 -18.52
CA PRO A 38 -4.26 -9.80 -18.05
C PRO A 38 -5.38 -9.21 -18.91
N LYS A 39 -6.08 -10.07 -19.65
CA LYS A 39 -7.22 -9.69 -20.48
C LYS A 39 -8.35 -9.23 -19.56
N PHE A 40 -8.48 -7.92 -19.39
CA PHE A 40 -9.61 -7.34 -18.66
C PHE A 40 -10.69 -7.04 -19.67
N PHE A 41 -11.73 -7.88 -19.76
CA PHE A 41 -12.93 -7.60 -20.57
C PHE A 41 -12.62 -7.21 -22.04
N GLY A 42 -11.68 -7.92 -22.67
CA GLY A 42 -11.29 -7.63 -24.07
C GLY A 42 -10.26 -6.52 -24.23
N TYR A 43 -9.79 -5.89 -23.15
CA TYR A 43 -8.73 -4.89 -23.19
C TYR A 43 -7.39 -5.42 -22.67
N LYS A 44 -6.30 -4.94 -23.25
CA LYS A 44 -4.93 -5.29 -22.88
C LYS A 44 -4.12 -4.03 -22.57
N PRO A 45 -3.59 -3.90 -21.35
CA PRO A 45 -2.72 -2.78 -20.99
C PRO A 45 -1.28 -3.01 -21.44
N TYR A 46 -0.69 -2.01 -22.09
CA TYR A 46 0.71 -1.95 -22.50
C TYR A 46 1.37 -0.65 -22.02
N VAL A 47 2.69 -0.68 -21.80
CA VAL A 47 3.46 0.51 -21.43
C VAL A 47 4.35 0.90 -22.59
N ILE A 48 4.28 2.16 -23.03
CA ILE A 48 5.14 2.68 -24.09
C ILE A 48 6.55 2.90 -23.56
N LEU A 49 7.52 2.19 -24.14
CA LEU A 49 8.92 2.21 -23.71
C LEU A 49 9.80 3.09 -24.60
N THR A 50 9.44 3.26 -25.88
CA THR A 50 10.24 3.93 -26.90
C THR A 50 9.61 5.25 -27.35
N ASN A 51 10.44 6.15 -27.87
CA ASN A 51 9.99 7.45 -28.38
C ASN A 51 9.41 7.40 -29.81
N SER A 52 9.10 6.22 -30.36
CA SER A 52 8.68 6.10 -31.76
C SER A 52 7.30 6.69 -32.03
N MET A 53 6.44 6.80 -31.01
CA MET A 53 5.08 7.33 -31.11
C MET A 53 4.92 8.74 -30.50
N VAL A 54 6.03 9.46 -30.30
CA VAL A 54 5.99 10.84 -29.76
C VAL A 54 5.66 11.82 -30.90
N PRO A 55 4.80 12.86 -30.68
CA PRO A 55 4.20 13.28 -29.40
C PRO A 55 2.88 12.61 -28.99
N THR A 56 2.19 11.87 -29.87
CA THR A 56 0.84 11.35 -29.57
C THR A 56 0.80 10.38 -28.38
N LEU A 57 1.79 9.48 -28.28
CA LEU A 57 1.98 8.55 -27.17
C LEU A 57 3.32 8.80 -26.47
N PRO A 58 3.33 9.61 -25.39
CA PRO A 58 4.55 9.88 -24.64
C PRO A 58 5.11 8.62 -23.96
N VAL A 59 6.44 8.55 -23.83
CA VAL A 59 7.10 7.45 -23.11
C VAL A 59 6.66 7.35 -21.64
N GLY A 60 6.36 6.12 -21.23
CA GLY A 60 5.86 5.78 -19.92
C GLY A 60 4.35 6.02 -19.75
N SER A 61 3.62 6.25 -20.84
CA SER A 61 2.16 6.20 -20.83
C SER A 61 1.67 4.76 -20.75
N LEU A 62 0.53 4.56 -20.08
CA LEU A 62 -0.20 3.29 -20.12
C LEU A 62 -1.18 3.37 -21.29
N VAL A 63 -0.99 2.52 -22.28
CA VAL A 63 -1.88 2.36 -23.43
C VAL A 63 -2.81 1.19 -23.16
N ILE A 64 -4.08 1.37 -23.46
CA ILE A 64 -5.09 0.32 -23.39
C ILE A 64 -5.53 0.02 -24.82
N ASP A 65 -5.29 -1.21 -25.24
CA ASP A 65 -5.69 -1.70 -26.55
C ASP A 65 -6.95 -2.54 -26.45
N HIS A 66 -7.83 -2.41 -27.45
CA HIS A 66 -8.94 -3.32 -27.67
C HIS A 66 -8.41 -4.57 -28.40
N ALA A 67 -8.65 -5.74 -27.84
CA ALA A 67 -8.34 -7.00 -28.50
C ALA A 67 -9.22 -7.14 -29.75
N ILE A 68 -8.60 -7.48 -30.87
CA ILE A 68 -9.28 -7.69 -32.15
C ILE A 68 -9.13 -9.16 -32.54
N ASP A 69 -10.15 -9.69 -33.21
CA ASP A 69 -10.10 -11.02 -33.81
C ASP A 69 -9.44 -10.94 -35.20
N GLU A 70 -9.05 -12.07 -35.78
CA GLU A 70 -8.31 -12.12 -37.05
C GLU A 70 -9.09 -11.51 -38.23
N ASP A 71 -10.41 -11.62 -38.20
CA ASP A 71 -11.30 -11.13 -39.26
C ASP A 71 -11.63 -9.63 -39.15
N ASP A 72 -11.25 -8.98 -38.04
CA ASP A 72 -11.56 -7.57 -37.84
C ASP A 72 -10.75 -6.68 -38.79
N PRO A 73 -11.38 -5.76 -39.54
CA PRO A 73 -10.65 -4.82 -40.37
C PRO A 73 -9.92 -3.79 -39.51
N ILE A 74 -8.67 -3.50 -39.86
CA ILE A 74 -7.86 -2.45 -39.22
C ILE A 74 -7.87 -1.22 -40.14
N PRO A 75 -8.42 -0.07 -39.71
CA PRO A 75 -8.37 1.13 -40.51
C PRO A 75 -6.95 1.65 -40.67
N GLU A 76 -6.62 2.16 -41.86
CA GLU A 76 -5.35 2.85 -42.12
C GLU A 76 -5.15 4.02 -41.12
N ASN A 77 -3.90 4.25 -40.74
CA ASN A 77 -3.46 5.24 -39.75
C ASN A 77 -3.98 5.00 -38.32
N THR A 78 -4.34 3.76 -37.99
CA THR A 78 -4.68 3.38 -36.60
C THR A 78 -3.42 2.89 -35.87
N PRO A 79 -3.13 3.34 -34.64
CA PRO A 79 -2.08 2.73 -33.83
C PRO A 79 -2.48 1.30 -33.45
N ILE A 80 -1.58 0.36 -33.74
CA ILE A 80 -1.74 -1.06 -33.41
C ILE A 80 -0.56 -1.53 -32.57
N THR A 81 -0.82 -2.47 -31.67
CA THR A 81 0.23 -3.16 -30.93
C THR A 81 0.39 -4.56 -31.47
N PHE A 82 1.62 -4.92 -31.84
CA PHE A 82 1.97 -6.22 -32.41
C PHE A 82 3.17 -6.83 -31.70
N LYS A 83 3.32 -8.15 -31.84
CA LYS A 83 4.49 -8.89 -31.40
C LYS A 83 5.55 -8.80 -32.51
N ALA A 84 6.75 -8.39 -32.15
CA ALA A 84 7.91 -8.35 -33.03
C ALA A 84 9.06 -9.13 -32.40
N GLU A 85 9.91 -9.73 -33.22
CA GLU A 85 11.14 -10.35 -32.74
C GLU A 85 12.31 -9.36 -32.87
N LEU A 86 12.84 -8.92 -31.74
CA LEU A 86 14.07 -8.12 -31.69
C LEU A 86 15.16 -8.94 -31.00
N GLN A 87 16.28 -9.15 -31.70
CA GLN A 87 17.46 -9.81 -31.14
C GLN A 87 17.17 -11.18 -30.49
N GLY A 88 16.23 -11.96 -31.06
CA GLY A 88 15.82 -13.26 -30.55
C GLY A 88 14.87 -13.22 -29.34
N GLN A 89 14.32 -12.04 -29.02
CA GLN A 89 13.30 -11.87 -27.98
C GLN A 89 12.01 -11.33 -28.58
N GLN A 90 10.89 -11.93 -28.20
CA GLN A 90 9.58 -11.38 -28.50
C GLN A 90 9.34 -10.12 -27.66
N VAL A 91 9.10 -9.01 -28.36
CA VAL A 91 8.78 -7.71 -27.78
C VAL A 91 7.45 -7.21 -28.34
N PHE A 92 6.75 -6.38 -27.57
CA PHE A 92 5.53 -5.72 -28.05
C PHE A 92 5.89 -4.31 -28.55
N VAL A 93 5.46 -3.98 -29.77
CA VAL A 93 5.71 -2.70 -30.43
C VAL A 93 4.37 -2.08 -30.82
N THR A 94 4.21 -0.78 -30.59
CA THR A 94 3.00 -0.03 -30.94
C THR A 94 3.34 1.00 -32.01
N HIS A 95 2.84 0.86 -33.24
CA HIS A 95 3.05 1.78 -34.36
C HIS A 95 1.76 1.99 -35.17
N TYR A 96 1.75 2.98 -36.06
CA TYR A 96 0.61 3.18 -36.96
C TYR A 96 0.59 2.13 -38.06
N PHE A 97 -0.57 1.51 -38.25
CA PHE A 97 -0.84 0.69 -39.41
C PHE A 97 -0.96 1.57 -40.67
N ARG A 98 -0.33 1.15 -41.77
CA ARG A 98 -0.35 1.87 -43.06
C ARG A 98 -1.09 1.08 -44.12
N TYR A 99 -0.55 -0.06 -44.54
CA TYR A 99 -1.17 -0.86 -45.59
C TYR A 99 -0.78 -2.33 -45.47
N ILE A 100 -1.48 -3.17 -46.23
CA ILE A 100 -1.16 -4.57 -46.40
C ILE A 100 -0.38 -4.71 -47.70
N ASP A 101 0.83 -5.25 -47.61
CA ASP A 101 1.63 -5.62 -48.78
C ASP A 101 1.37 -7.08 -49.14
N THR A 102 1.07 -7.33 -50.41
CA THR A 102 0.85 -8.67 -50.97
C THR A 102 1.69 -8.92 -52.23
N SER A 103 2.72 -8.10 -52.49
CA SER A 103 3.49 -8.15 -53.75
C SER A 103 4.16 -9.50 -54.01
N ASP A 104 4.63 -10.16 -52.94
CA ASP A 104 5.48 -11.35 -53.03
C ASP A 104 4.70 -12.65 -52.82
N GLY A 105 3.36 -12.60 -52.82
CA GLY A 105 2.49 -13.74 -52.51
C GLY A 105 2.32 -14.02 -51.01
N TYR A 106 3.00 -13.25 -50.16
CA TYR A 106 2.86 -13.26 -48.71
C TYR A 106 2.11 -12.00 -48.26
N VAL A 107 1.21 -12.14 -47.29
CA VAL A 107 0.44 -11.03 -46.71
C VAL A 107 1.25 -10.46 -45.54
N ARG A 108 1.76 -9.23 -45.70
CA ARG A 108 2.53 -8.52 -44.66
C ARG A 108 1.84 -7.23 -44.27
N TYR A 109 1.82 -6.94 -42.98
CA TYR A 109 1.25 -5.70 -42.44
C TYR A 109 2.36 -4.67 -42.28
N MET A 110 2.27 -3.56 -43.01
CA MET A 110 3.27 -2.49 -42.95
C MET A 110 2.87 -1.48 -41.86
N THR A 111 3.80 -1.25 -40.93
CA THR A 111 3.63 -0.29 -39.84
C THR A 111 4.67 0.81 -39.91
N GLN A 112 4.40 1.92 -39.23
CA GLN A 112 5.30 3.06 -39.16
C GLN A 112 5.18 3.77 -37.81
N GLY A 113 6.32 4.03 -37.17
CA GLY A 113 6.39 4.91 -36.00
C GLY A 113 6.13 6.37 -36.37
N GLU A 114 5.48 7.13 -35.47
CA GLU A 114 5.22 8.57 -35.64
C GLU A 114 6.49 9.40 -35.89
N GLY A 115 7.60 9.03 -35.26
CA GLY A 115 8.88 9.72 -35.38
C GLY A 115 9.66 9.39 -36.67
N TYR A 116 9.15 8.51 -37.53
CA TYR A 116 9.82 8.14 -38.77
C TYR A 116 9.48 9.13 -39.90
N GLN A 117 10.39 9.25 -40.87
CA GLN A 117 10.13 10.05 -42.08
C GLN A 117 9.04 9.39 -42.94
N GLU A 118 8.27 10.18 -43.67
CA GLU A 118 7.23 9.68 -44.58
C GLU A 118 7.83 8.68 -45.59
N GLY A 119 7.20 7.51 -45.74
CA GLY A 119 7.69 6.41 -46.58
C GLY A 119 8.80 5.54 -45.97
N GLN A 120 9.23 5.80 -44.73
CA GLN A 120 10.07 4.88 -43.96
C GLN A 120 9.17 3.95 -43.12
N TYR A 121 8.99 2.72 -43.59
CA TYR A 121 8.21 1.68 -42.91
C TYR A 121 9.11 0.80 -42.04
N ASP A 122 8.50 0.13 -41.06
CA ASP A 122 9.20 -0.88 -40.28
C ASP A 122 9.59 -2.08 -41.15
N GLU A 123 10.76 -2.67 -40.89
CA GLU A 123 11.25 -3.87 -41.59
C GLU A 123 10.76 -5.18 -40.92
N PHE A 124 9.79 -5.09 -40.01
CA PHE A 124 9.26 -6.26 -39.31
C PHE A 124 8.37 -7.09 -40.23
N GLU A 125 8.53 -8.42 -40.16
CA GLU A 125 7.61 -9.35 -40.82
C GLU A 125 6.40 -9.57 -39.90
N ILE A 126 5.36 -8.75 -40.10
CA ILE A 126 4.16 -8.74 -39.25
C ILE A 126 3.03 -9.47 -39.98
N HIS A 127 2.52 -10.53 -39.35
CA HIS A 127 1.33 -11.23 -39.80
C HIS A 127 0.09 -10.83 -38.99
N ARG A 128 -1.09 -11.24 -39.43
CA ARG A 128 -2.35 -10.91 -38.74
C ARG A 128 -2.37 -11.44 -37.30
N GLU A 129 -1.79 -12.61 -37.09
CA GLU A 129 -1.69 -13.31 -35.79
C GLU A 129 -0.78 -12.59 -34.79
N ASP A 130 0.17 -11.79 -35.28
CA ASP A 130 1.07 -11.00 -34.44
C ASP A 130 0.41 -9.74 -33.89
N ILE A 131 -0.68 -9.29 -34.51
CA ILE A 131 -1.41 -8.08 -34.11
C ILE A 131 -2.30 -8.41 -32.92
N VAL A 132 -2.01 -7.74 -31.80
CA VAL A 132 -2.57 -8.09 -30.50
C VAL A 132 -3.85 -7.30 -30.20
N GLY A 133 -3.93 -6.09 -30.73
CA GLY A 133 -5.03 -5.17 -30.51
C GLY A 133 -4.84 -3.82 -31.21
N THR A 134 -5.93 -3.06 -31.25
CA THR A 134 -5.96 -1.67 -31.73
C THR A 134 -6.03 -0.71 -30.56
N TYR A 135 -5.38 0.44 -30.71
CA TYR A 135 -5.39 1.48 -29.69
C TYR A 135 -6.81 1.96 -29.35
N ALA A 136 -7.15 1.98 -28.06
CA ALA A 136 -8.40 2.57 -27.58
C ALA A 136 -8.16 3.93 -26.89
N PHE A 137 -7.35 3.94 -25.83
CA PHE A 137 -6.99 5.17 -25.12
C PHE A 137 -5.67 5.01 -24.35
N HIS A 138 -5.07 6.14 -23.93
CA HIS A 138 -3.91 6.12 -23.05
C HIS A 138 -4.07 7.05 -21.84
N ILE A 139 -3.31 6.74 -20.80
CA ILE A 139 -3.16 7.58 -19.62
C ILE A 139 -1.67 7.93 -19.48
N PRO A 140 -1.30 9.22 -19.63
CA PRO A 140 0.08 9.64 -19.54
C PRO A 140 0.63 9.38 -18.13
N TYR A 141 1.93 9.05 -18.05
CA TYR A 141 2.69 8.75 -16.81
C TYR A 141 2.25 7.51 -16.02
N LEU A 142 1.04 6.98 -16.22
CA LEU A 142 0.53 5.84 -15.47
C LEU A 142 1.35 4.56 -15.73
N GLY A 143 1.92 4.43 -16.94
CA GLY A 143 2.83 3.33 -17.27
C GLY A 143 4.09 3.33 -16.41
N ARG A 144 4.64 4.51 -16.08
CA ARG A 144 5.79 4.63 -15.16
C ARG A 144 5.44 4.17 -13.75
N VAL A 145 4.24 4.52 -13.29
CA VAL A 145 3.73 4.08 -11.98
C VAL A 145 3.56 2.57 -11.97
N ALA A 146 2.95 1.99 -13.00
CA ALA A 146 2.79 0.55 -13.13
C ALA A 146 4.14 -0.20 -13.14
N MET A 147 5.10 0.27 -13.94
CA MET A 147 6.46 -0.29 -13.96
C MET A 147 7.16 -0.17 -12.61
N PHE A 148 7.00 0.96 -11.92
CA PHE A 148 7.53 1.12 -10.57
C PHE A 148 6.92 0.12 -9.59
N LEU A 149 5.59 -0.06 -9.59
CA LEU A 149 4.90 -1.04 -8.73
C LEU A 149 5.33 -2.48 -9.01
N GLN A 150 5.68 -2.81 -10.25
CA GLN A 150 6.20 -4.12 -10.64
C GLN A 150 7.70 -4.30 -10.30
N SER A 151 8.42 -3.21 -10.05
CA SER A 151 9.85 -3.28 -9.77
C SER A 151 10.14 -3.96 -8.43
N PRO A 152 11.31 -4.63 -8.29
CA PRO A 152 11.75 -5.19 -7.00
C PRO A 152 11.80 -4.13 -5.88
N ALA A 153 12.05 -2.86 -6.24
CA ALA A 153 12.10 -1.75 -5.28
C ALA A 153 10.73 -1.44 -4.65
N ALA A 154 9.64 -1.52 -5.43
CA ALA A 154 8.31 -1.37 -4.86
C ALA A 154 7.95 -2.53 -3.95
N LEU A 155 8.31 -3.76 -4.34
CA LEU A 155 8.10 -4.95 -3.51
C LEU A 155 8.82 -4.82 -2.16
N THR A 156 10.09 -4.43 -2.16
CA THR A 156 10.84 -4.22 -0.90
C THR A 156 10.25 -3.11 -0.06
N MET A 157 9.79 -2.02 -0.67
CA MET A 157 9.10 -0.94 0.04
C MET A 157 7.82 -1.43 0.74
N PHE A 158 6.97 -2.20 0.05
CA PHE A 158 5.77 -2.79 0.65
C PHE A 158 6.08 -3.79 1.76
N LEU A 159 7.13 -4.61 1.61
CA LEU A 159 7.58 -5.54 2.64
C LEU A 159 8.07 -4.82 3.90
N LEU A 160 8.88 -3.76 3.74
CA LEU A 160 9.35 -2.93 4.85
C LEU A 160 8.16 -2.28 5.57
N TRP A 161 7.19 -1.78 4.82
CA TRP A 161 6.02 -1.13 5.41
C TRP A 161 5.16 -2.14 6.19
N GLY A 162 4.96 -3.33 5.64
CA GLY A 162 4.32 -4.45 6.34
C GLY A 162 5.07 -4.85 7.62
N PHE A 163 6.41 -4.90 7.56
CA PHE A 163 7.25 -5.20 8.73
C PHE A 163 7.11 -4.14 9.83
N ILE A 164 7.10 -2.85 9.49
CA ILE A 164 6.90 -1.76 10.46
C ILE A 164 5.54 -1.89 11.15
N LEU A 165 4.47 -2.14 10.39
CA LEU A 165 3.13 -2.33 10.95
C LEU A 165 3.05 -3.56 11.85
N MET A 166 3.73 -4.64 11.46
CA MET A 166 3.85 -5.86 12.28
C MET A 166 4.59 -5.57 13.60
N MET A 167 5.71 -4.84 13.54
CA MET A 167 6.48 -4.45 14.72
C MET A 167 5.66 -3.55 15.65
N GLU A 168 4.92 -2.58 15.12
CA GLU A 168 4.00 -1.74 15.90
C GLU A 168 2.96 -2.61 16.64
N HIS A 169 2.37 -3.59 15.94
CA HIS A 169 1.41 -4.51 16.55
C HIS A 169 2.04 -5.38 17.64
N MET A 170 3.24 -5.91 17.39
CA MET A 170 3.96 -6.76 18.32
C MET A 170 4.36 -5.99 19.59
N VAL A 171 4.92 -4.78 19.43
CA VAL A 171 5.30 -3.91 20.55
C VAL A 171 4.07 -3.53 21.37
N LYS A 172 2.95 -3.18 20.75
CA LYS A 172 1.71 -2.89 21.47
C LYS A 172 1.18 -4.08 22.24
N LYS A 173 1.23 -5.28 21.64
CA LYS A 173 0.80 -6.51 22.32
C LYS A 173 1.73 -6.86 23.49
N TRP A 174 3.03 -6.68 23.31
CA TRP A 174 4.03 -6.89 24.36
C TRP A 174 3.91 -5.86 25.50
N LEU A 175 3.71 -4.58 25.18
CA LEU A 175 3.46 -3.53 26.18
C LEU A 175 2.15 -3.80 26.95
N SER A 176 1.09 -4.20 26.27
CA SER A 176 -0.18 -4.59 26.89
C SER A 176 -0.06 -5.84 27.77
N TYR A 177 0.89 -6.73 27.48
CA TYR A 177 1.19 -7.89 28.31
C TYR A 177 2.03 -7.51 29.54
N LYS A 178 2.99 -6.60 29.37
CA LYS A 178 3.89 -6.14 30.44
C LYS A 178 3.25 -5.16 31.41
N TYR A 179 2.32 -4.34 30.93
CA TYR A 179 1.55 -3.37 31.71
C TYR A 179 0.05 -3.61 31.47
N PRO A 180 -0.53 -4.66 32.08
CA PRO A 180 -1.96 -4.87 32.00
C PRO A 180 -2.68 -3.70 32.72
N GLU A 181 -3.80 -3.22 32.16
CA GLU A 181 -4.47 -1.94 32.52
C GLU A 181 -4.87 -1.81 34.01
N ASP A 182 -4.77 -2.87 34.80
CA ASP A 182 -5.08 -2.99 36.23
C ASP A 182 -4.19 -2.12 37.15
N GLU A 183 -3.00 -1.70 36.73
CA GLU A 183 -2.17 -0.76 37.53
C GLU A 183 -2.56 0.73 37.38
N GLU A 184 -3.26 1.12 36.29
CA GLU A 184 -3.65 2.52 36.05
C GLU A 184 -4.77 2.97 37.01
N ASP A 185 -5.53 2.02 37.56
CA ASP A 185 -6.51 2.27 38.63
C ASP A 185 -5.85 2.31 40.04
N LEU A 186 -4.64 1.76 40.21
CA LEU A 186 -3.85 1.87 41.44
C LEU A 186 -3.09 3.22 41.54
N MET A 187 -2.73 3.83 40.41
CA MET A 187 -2.02 5.12 40.36
C MET A 187 -2.93 6.35 40.41
N LYS A 188 -4.26 6.20 40.31
CA LYS A 188 -5.17 7.32 40.57
C LYS A 188 -5.16 7.61 42.07
N PRO A 189 -4.84 8.85 42.51
CA PRO A 189 -4.98 9.20 43.91
C PRO A 189 -6.43 8.96 44.31
N LYS A 190 -6.66 8.07 45.29
CA LYS A 190 -7.99 7.83 45.87
C LYS A 190 -8.62 9.20 46.12
N GLN A 191 -9.60 9.58 45.31
CA GLN A 191 -10.44 10.72 45.63
C GLN A 191 -10.94 10.47 47.04
N ARG A 192 -10.56 11.34 47.98
CA ARG A 192 -11.05 11.31 49.35
C ARG A 192 -12.56 11.08 49.26
N VAL A 193 -13.02 9.93 49.74
CA VAL A 193 -14.43 9.64 49.86
C VAL A 193 -15.01 10.82 50.61
N LYS A 194 -15.78 11.67 49.92
CA LYS A 194 -16.61 12.65 50.60
C LYS A 194 -17.53 11.81 51.45
N ALA A 195 -17.28 11.79 52.76
CA ALA A 195 -18.18 11.22 53.75
C ALA A 195 -19.50 12.00 53.69
N LYS A 196 -20.33 11.65 52.72
CA LYS A 196 -21.69 12.14 52.59
C LYS A 196 -22.53 11.20 53.44
N ASN A 197 -23.13 11.76 54.49
CA ASN A 197 -24.12 11.16 55.39
C ASN A 197 -23.63 10.31 56.57
N VAL A 198 -22.73 10.85 57.41
CA VAL A 198 -22.76 10.48 58.83
C VAL A 198 -23.35 11.67 59.60
N LYS A 199 -24.61 11.56 60.03
CA LYS A 199 -25.22 12.53 60.95
C LYS A 199 -24.44 12.46 62.27
N PRO A 200 -23.99 13.59 62.85
CA PRO A 200 -23.31 13.56 64.14
C PRO A 200 -24.28 13.04 65.22
N PRO A 201 -23.79 12.27 66.20
CA PRO A 201 -24.63 11.85 67.32
C PRO A 201 -25.06 13.08 68.11
N LYS A 202 -26.35 13.18 68.46
CA LYS A 202 -26.88 14.26 69.31
C LYS A 202 -26.39 14.06 70.75
N GLY A 203 -25.16 14.47 71.02
CA GLY A 203 -24.60 14.60 72.36
C GLY A 203 -24.86 15.99 72.93
N ARG A 204 -25.60 16.05 74.03
CA ARG A 204 -25.85 17.26 74.82
C ARG A 204 -24.55 17.58 75.58
N TYR A 205 -23.73 18.52 75.09
CA TYR A 205 -22.53 18.93 75.81
C TYR A 205 -22.93 19.73 77.06
N LEU A 206 -22.68 19.15 78.25
CA LEU A 206 -22.63 19.92 79.48
C LEU A 206 -21.35 20.78 79.43
N ARG A 207 -21.54 22.07 79.64
CA ARG A 207 -20.51 23.10 79.68
C ARG A 207 -19.57 22.80 80.85
N GLY A 208 -18.30 22.52 80.55
CA GLY A 208 -17.19 22.79 81.48
C GLY A 208 -16.41 21.61 82.03
N GLU A 209 -15.80 20.77 81.18
CA GLU A 209 -14.60 20.01 81.58
C GLU A 209 -13.65 19.90 80.37
N THR A 210 -12.48 20.53 80.44
CA THR A 210 -11.37 20.28 79.52
C THR A 210 -10.44 19.24 80.14
N PRO A 211 -10.27 18.03 79.58
CA PRO A 211 -9.20 17.14 80.02
C PRO A 211 -7.86 17.70 79.54
N ARG A 212 -7.05 18.24 80.46
CA ARG A 212 -5.62 18.48 80.23
C ARG A 212 -4.92 17.12 80.15
N HIS A 213 -4.86 16.52 78.97
CA HIS A 213 -3.90 15.47 78.67
C HIS A 213 -2.96 15.94 77.56
N ARG A 214 -1.77 16.35 77.97
CA ARG A 214 -0.63 16.51 77.07
C ARG A 214 -0.28 15.11 76.54
N PRO A 215 -0.23 14.87 75.22
CA PRO A 215 0.27 13.59 74.72
C PRO A 215 1.73 13.41 75.16
N PRO A 216 2.18 12.17 75.44
CA PRO A 216 3.57 11.93 75.81
C PRO A 216 4.49 12.40 74.67
N SER A 217 5.53 13.16 75.03
CA SER A 217 6.55 13.63 74.12
C SER A 217 7.22 12.46 73.40
N ALA A 218 7.32 12.53 72.07
CA ALA A 218 8.00 11.52 71.27
C ALA A 218 9.45 11.33 71.76
N PRO A 219 9.98 10.08 71.79
CA PRO A 219 11.39 9.84 72.12
C PRO A 219 12.31 10.57 71.14
N PRO A 220 13.45 11.12 71.59
CA PRO A 220 14.38 11.80 70.71
C PRO A 220 14.95 10.82 69.65
N LEU A 221 14.92 11.24 68.39
CA LEU A 221 15.56 10.54 67.29
C LEU A 221 17.07 10.40 67.58
N LYS A 222 17.55 9.16 67.69
CA LYS A 222 18.97 8.84 67.81
C LYS A 222 19.63 9.27 66.49
N ARG A 223 20.48 10.30 66.52
CA ARG A 223 21.26 10.69 65.35
C ARG A 223 22.33 9.62 65.11
N PRO A 224 22.57 9.16 63.86
CA PRO A 224 23.67 8.26 63.58
C PRO A 224 25.00 8.94 63.94
N SER A 225 25.95 8.19 64.51
CA SER A 225 27.29 8.71 64.75
C SER A 225 28.03 8.86 63.41
N MET A 226 28.90 9.85 63.32
CA MET A 226 29.60 10.25 62.08
C MET A 226 30.47 9.14 61.47
N ASP A 227 30.72 8.06 62.22
CA ASP A 227 31.53 6.90 61.80
C ASP A 227 30.75 5.92 60.90
N GLU A 228 29.42 5.94 60.90
CA GLU A 228 28.59 5.09 60.01
C GLU A 228 28.46 5.64 58.57
N ILE A 229 28.92 6.87 58.31
CA ILE A 229 28.74 7.54 57.01
C ILE A 229 29.98 7.38 56.11
N LYS A 230 31.07 6.76 56.59
CA LYS A 230 32.28 6.48 55.79
C LYS A 230 32.70 5.02 55.94
N GLY A 231 31.90 4.13 55.34
CA GLY A 231 32.27 2.76 55.01
C GLY A 231 31.86 2.48 53.57
#